data_AF-A0A2D5TGY6-F1
#
_entry.id   AF-A0A2D5TGY6-F1
#
_cell.length_a   1.000
_cell.length_b   1.000
_cell.length_c   1.000
_cell.angle_alpha   90.00
_cell.angle_beta   90.00
_cell.angle_gamma   90.00
#
_symmetry.space_group_name_H-M   'P 1'
#
loop_
_entity.id
_entity.type
_entity.pdbx_description
1 polymer ?
#
loop_
_entity_poly.entity_id
_entity_poly.type
_entity_poly.pdbx_seq_one_letter_code
_entity_poly.pdbx_strand_id
1 'polypeptide(L)'
;LYVLEGRFDFLINGVEAFGEPGDLIKLPMGIPHGIFNKSDQTIKTLFWVTPTGRLYDLFWALHNLGPEPDVAEVVALAAAHQVDFLPPGKSK
;
A
#
# COMPACT_ATOMS: atom_id res chain seq x y z
N LEU A 1 -9.48 2.22 -1.95
CA LEU A 1 -9.05 2.14 -3.36
C LEU A 1 -10.27 1.96 -4.21
N TYR A 2 -10.52 2.88 -5.14
CA TYR A 2 -11.53 2.69 -6.19
C TYR A 2 -10.81 2.37 -7.48
N VAL A 3 -11.02 1.16 -7.99
CA VAL A 3 -10.28 0.63 -9.14
C VAL A 3 -10.84 1.24 -10.42
N LEU A 4 -9.93 1.75 -11.27
CA LEU A 4 -10.25 2.44 -12.52
C LEU A 4 -9.87 1.61 -13.75
N GLU A 5 -8.81 0.81 -13.66
CA GLU A 5 -8.28 0.00 -14.75
C GLU A 5 -7.52 -1.20 -14.18
N GLY A 6 -7.61 -2.35 -14.87
CA GLY A 6 -6.89 -3.57 -14.51
C GLY A 6 -7.47 -4.30 -13.29
N ARG A 7 -6.71 -5.29 -12.81
CA ARG A 7 -7.05 -6.10 -11.64
C ARG A 7 -6.05 -5.84 -10.53
N PHE A 8 -6.54 -5.39 -9.37
CA PHE A 8 -5.73 -5.13 -8.19
C PHE A 8 -5.88 -6.30 -7.21
N ASP A 9 -4.78 -6.96 -6.83
CA ASP A 9 -4.80 -8.04 -5.83
C ASP A 9 -4.41 -7.50 -4.45
N PHE A 10 -5.06 -8.02 -3.42
CA PHE A 10 -4.93 -7.57 -2.03
C PHE A 10 -4.68 -8.75 -1.11
N LEU A 11 -3.98 -8.48 -0.02
CA LEU A 11 -3.91 -9.35 1.14
C LEU A 11 -4.32 -8.53 2.35
N ILE A 12 -5.46 -8.84 2.96
CA ILE A 12 -6.05 -8.06 4.06
C ILE A 12 -6.25 -9.01 5.23
N ASN A 13 -5.48 -8.82 6.31
CA ASN A 13 -5.51 -9.69 7.48
C ASN A 13 -5.32 -11.19 7.15
N GLY A 14 -4.38 -11.51 6.25
CA GLY A 14 -4.15 -12.88 5.78
C GLY A 14 -5.16 -13.40 4.75
N VAL A 15 -6.22 -12.64 4.44
CA VAL A 15 -7.23 -13.03 3.46
C VAL A 15 -6.90 -12.41 2.10
N GLU A 16 -6.80 -13.24 1.07
CA GLU A 16 -6.67 -12.77 -0.31
C GLU A 16 -7.99 -12.17 -0.80
N ALA A 17 -7.90 -11.02 -1.48
CA ALA A 17 -9.01 -10.36 -2.13
C ALA A 17 -8.52 -9.75 -3.46
N PHE A 18 -9.46 -9.34 -4.31
CA PHE A 18 -9.14 -8.60 -5.53
C PHE A 18 -10.21 -7.54 -5.81
N GLY A 19 -9.88 -6.56 -6.65
CA GLY A 19 -10.83 -5.59 -7.19
C GLY A 19 -10.58 -5.35 -8.68
N GLU A 20 -11.66 -5.10 -9.39
CA GLU A 20 -11.72 -4.79 -10.83
C GLU A 20 -12.38 -3.42 -11.05
N PRO A 21 -12.35 -2.84 -12.26
CA PRO A 21 -12.84 -1.48 -12.48
C PRO A 21 -14.28 -1.28 -11.99
N GLY A 22 -14.47 -0.28 -11.12
CA GLY A 22 -15.75 -0.01 -10.45
C GLY A 22 -15.82 -0.52 -9.00
N ASP A 23 -14.92 -1.40 -8.58
CA ASP A 23 -14.89 -1.89 -7.21
C ASP A 23 -14.31 -0.88 -6.23
N LEU A 24 -14.88 -0.88 -5.01
CA LEU A 24 -14.36 -0.15 -3.87
C LEU A 24 -13.76 -1.11 -2.84
N ILE A 25 -12.44 -1.08 -2.71
CA ILE A 25 -11.69 -1.86 -1.71
C ILE A 25 -11.30 -0.96 -0.54
N LYS A 26 -11.54 -1.43 0.69
CA LYS A 26 -11.22 -0.70 1.93
C LYS A 26 -10.01 -1.34 2.61
N LEU A 27 -9.07 -0.51 3.03
CA LEU A 27 -7.89 -0.90 3.81
C LEU A 27 -8.01 -0.29 5.22
N PRO A 28 -8.53 -1.04 6.21
CA PRO A 28 -8.79 -0.48 7.53
C PRO A 28 -7.51 -0.20 8.32
N MET A 29 -7.51 0.89 9.10
CA MET A 29 -6.44 1.20 10.05
C MET A 29 -6.31 0.09 11.10
N GLY A 30 -5.08 -0.26 11.48
CA GLY A 30 -4.79 -1.31 12.46
C GLY A 30 -4.96 -2.74 11.95
N ILE A 31 -5.42 -2.92 10.71
CA ILE A 31 -5.49 -4.22 10.04
C ILE A 31 -4.35 -4.30 9.02
N PRO A 32 -3.46 -5.30 9.11
CA PRO A 32 -2.40 -5.48 8.13
C PRO A 32 -2.95 -5.66 6.72
N HIS A 33 -2.38 -4.95 5.76
CA HIS A 33 -2.77 -5.06 4.37
C HIS A 33 -1.60 -4.86 3.40
N GLY A 34 -1.69 -5.52 2.27
CA GLY A 34 -0.80 -5.35 1.12
C GLY A 34 -1.59 -5.19 -0.17
N ILE A 35 -1.04 -4.43 -1.11
CA ILE A 35 -1.59 -4.21 -2.44
C ILE A 35 -0.58 -4.71 -3.48
N PHE A 36 -1.03 -5.42 -4.50
CA PHE A 36 -0.15 -6.11 -5.46
C PHE A 36 -0.69 -5.97 -6.89
N ASN A 37 0.22 -5.76 -7.83
CA ASN A 37 -0.02 -6.05 -9.24
C ASN A 37 0.59 -7.43 -9.55
N LYS A 38 -0.24 -8.47 -9.66
CA LYS A 38 0.22 -9.84 -10.02
C LYS A 38 0.15 -10.09 -11.54
N SER A 39 -0.12 -9.06 -12.34
CA SER A 39 -0.20 -9.10 -13.80
C SER A 39 0.91 -8.28 -14.46
N ASP A 40 1.03 -8.40 -15.78
CA ASP A 40 1.89 -7.58 -16.63
C ASP A 40 1.19 -6.31 -17.16
N GLN A 41 -0.06 -6.09 -16.77
CA GLN A 41 -0.87 -4.94 -17.21
C GLN A 41 -0.76 -3.77 -16.23
N THR A 42 -0.94 -2.55 -16.76
CA THR A 42 -1.09 -1.36 -15.92
C THR A 42 -2.37 -1.45 -15.10
N ILE A 43 -2.27 -1.11 -13.81
CA ILE A 43 -3.42 -0.93 -12.94
C ILE A 43 -3.54 0.55 -12.61
N LYS A 44 -4.78 1.05 -12.61
CA LYS A 44 -5.08 2.42 -12.19
C LYS A 44 -6.13 2.40 -11.10
N THR A 45 -5.92 3.20 -10.06
CA THR A 45 -6.85 3.32 -8.92
C THR A 45 -6.86 4.76 -8.42
N LEU A 46 -8.00 5.19 -7.85
CA LEU A 46 -8.01 6.31 -6.93
C LEU A 46 -7.64 5.79 -5.52
N PHE A 47 -6.57 6.33 -4.95
CA PHE A 47 -6.15 6.06 -3.57
C PHE A 47 -6.40 7.29 -2.71
N TRP A 48 -7.16 7.13 -1.63
CA TRP A 48 -7.44 8.18 -0.65
C TRP A 48 -7.54 7.55 0.74
N VAL A 49 -7.26 8.37 1.75
CA VAL A 49 -7.24 7.95 3.15
C VAL A 49 -7.94 9.00 4.00
N THR A 50 -8.64 8.55 5.03
CA THR A 50 -9.23 9.42 6.05
C THR A 50 -9.19 8.70 7.41
N PRO A 51 -8.71 9.36 8.49
CA PRO A 51 -7.98 10.63 8.48
C PRO A 51 -6.61 10.48 7.78
N THR A 52 -6.11 11.53 7.12
CA THR A 52 -4.87 11.47 6.32
C THR A 52 -3.61 11.17 7.14
N GLY A 53 -3.56 11.65 8.39
CA GLY A 53 -2.35 11.55 9.22
C GLY A 53 -1.13 12.14 8.53
N ARG A 54 0.01 11.46 8.62
CA ARG A 54 1.29 11.85 8.02
C ARG A 54 1.59 11.16 6.68
N LEU A 55 0.58 10.54 6.07
CA LEU A 55 0.79 9.69 4.89
C LEU A 55 1.25 10.47 3.66
N TYR A 56 0.77 11.71 3.50
CA TYR A 56 1.21 12.58 2.41
C TYR A 56 2.71 12.91 2.52
N ASP A 57 3.17 13.27 3.72
CA ASP A 57 4.57 13.55 3.99
C ASP A 57 5.44 12.31 3.76
N LEU A 58 4.95 11.12 4.15
CA LEU A 58 5.63 9.86 3.88
C LEU A 58 5.86 9.64 2.39
N PHE A 59 4.86 9.86 1.54
CA PHE A 59 5.03 9.67 0.10
C PHE A 59 6.08 10.60 -0.50
N TRP A 60 6.13 11.85 -0.06
CA TRP A 60 7.21 12.76 -0.46
C TRP A 60 8.57 12.32 0.04
N ALA A 61 8.66 11.91 1.30
CA ALA A 61 9.91 11.46 1.88
C ALA A 61 10.44 10.21 1.15
N LEU A 62 9.58 9.23 0.86
CA LEU A 62 9.94 8.02 0.09
C LEU A 62 10.36 8.36 -1.35
N HIS A 63 9.65 9.25 -2.04
CA HIS A 63 10.00 9.68 -3.39
C HIS A 63 11.42 10.29 -3.45
N ASN A 64 11.82 11.00 -2.40
CA ASN A 64 13.10 11.68 -2.33
C ASN A 64 14.29 10.78 -1.92
N LEU A 65 14.07 9.51 -1.58
CA LEU A 65 15.17 8.56 -1.32
C LEU A 65 15.89 8.10 -2.60
N GLY A 66 15.37 8.46 -3.78
CA GLY A 66 15.94 8.07 -5.07
C GLY A 66 15.48 6.67 -5.52
N PRO A 67 16.04 6.15 -6.62
CA PRO A 67 15.51 4.97 -7.31
C PRO A 67 15.81 3.64 -6.60
N GLU A 68 16.85 3.58 -5.78
CA GLU A 68 17.32 2.35 -5.12
C GLU A 68 17.60 2.61 -3.63
N PRO A 69 16.54 2.85 -2.82
CA PRO A 69 16.72 3.15 -1.40
C PRO A 69 17.09 1.90 -0.59
N ASP A 70 17.81 2.10 0.51
CA ASP A 70 18.04 1.01 1.47
C ASP A 70 16.72 0.61 2.16
N VAL A 71 16.48 -0.71 2.26
CA VAL A 71 15.22 -1.24 2.80
C VAL A 71 15.03 -0.87 4.27
N ALA A 72 16.10 -0.85 5.07
CA ALA A 72 16.00 -0.50 6.49
C ALA A 72 15.69 0.99 6.67
N GLU A 73 16.23 1.85 5.80
CA GLU A 73 15.89 3.27 5.77
C GLU A 73 14.41 3.49 5.41
N VAL A 74 13.89 2.81 4.38
CA VAL A 74 12.46 2.85 4.02
C VAL A 74 11.57 2.45 5.19
N VAL A 75 11.92 1.37 5.90
CA VAL A 75 11.15 0.88 7.05
C VAL A 75 11.19 1.88 8.21
N ALA A 76 12.37 2.41 8.55
CA ALA A 76 12.50 3.39 9.62
C ALA A 76 11.74 4.70 9.31
N LEU A 77 11.83 5.17 8.07
CA LEU A 77 11.12 6.37 7.61
C LEU A 77 9.60 6.17 7.66
N ALA A 78 9.10 5.03 7.21
CA ALA A 78 7.67 4.71 7.27
C ALA A 78 7.17 4.65 8.71
N ALA A 79 7.91 4.00 9.61
CA ALA A 79 7.55 3.93 11.03
C ALA A 79 7.47 5.33 11.67
N ALA A 80 8.41 6.23 11.34
CA ALA A 80 8.37 7.62 11.78
C ALA A 80 7.13 8.41 11.28
N HIS A 81 6.45 7.91 10.25
CA HIS A 81 5.22 8.45 9.67
C HIS A 81 3.98 7.60 9.99
N GLN A 82 4.04 6.76 11.03
CA GLN A 82 2.92 5.93 11.52
C GLN A 82 2.49 4.82 10.55
N VAL A 83 3.42 4.34 9.73
CA VAL A 83 3.24 3.19 8.85
C VAL A 83 4.26 2.12 9.22
N ASP A 84 3.78 1.07 9.89
CA ASP A 84 4.62 -0.07 10.27
C ASP A 84 4.59 -1.15 9.18
N PHE A 85 5.71 -1.35 8.50
CA PHE A 85 5.87 -2.49 7.61
C PHE A 85 6.06 -3.78 8.41
N LEU A 86 5.30 -4.81 8.05
CA LEU A 86 5.48 -6.13 8.65
C LEU A 86 6.81 -6.76 8.22
N PRO A 87 7.45 -7.56 9.09
CA PRO A 87 8.63 -8.33 8.70
C PRO A 87 8.31 -9.30 7.55
N PRO A 88 9.31 -9.70 6.75
CA PRO A 88 9.13 -10.72 5.72
C PRO A 88 8.46 -11.98 6.29
N GLY A 89 7.46 -12.52 5.59
CA GLY A 89 6.77 -13.75 5.96
C GLY A 89 5.67 -13.62 7.03
N LYS A 90 5.45 -12.43 7.60
CA LYS A 90 4.38 -12.18 8.60
C LYS A 90 3.06 -11.69 8.00
N SER A 91 2.95 -11.62 6.68
CA SER A 91 1.74 -11.20 5.97
C SER A 91 0.72 -12.33 5.77
N LYS A 92 1.09 -13.58 6.06
CA LYS A 92 0.23 -14.77 5.94
C LYS A 92 -0.61 -15.01 7.17
#